data_AF-A0A178X3U4-F1
#
_entry.id   AF-A0A178X3U4-F1
#
_cell.length_a   1.000
_cell.length_b   1.000
_cell.length_c   1.000
_cell.angle_alpha   90.00
_cell.angle_beta   90.00
_cell.angle_gamma   90.00
#
_symmetry.space_group_name_H-M   'P 1'
#
loop_
_entity.id
_entity.type
_entity.pdbx_description
1 polymer ?
#
loop_
_entity_poly.entity_id
_entity_poly.type
_entity_poly.pdbx_seq_one_letter_code
_entity_poly.pdbx_strand_id
1 'polypeptide(L)'
;MTGRLYGVGLGPGDPELMTVKAARLIGEADVVAYHSARHGRSIARSVAEPYLREGKSGSFIRSPPRPPTIPAGTRARSPISTS
;
A
#
# COMPACT_ATOMS: atom_id res chain seq x y z
N MET A 1 -22.07 2.00 15.99
CA MET A 1 -20.75 2.58 16.31
C MET A 1 -20.01 2.87 15.02
N THR A 2 -19.39 4.02 14.90
CA THR A 2 -18.60 4.45 13.74
C THR A 2 -17.11 4.27 14.03
N GLY A 3 -16.40 3.50 13.21
CA GLY A 3 -14.94 3.39 13.30
C GLY A 3 -14.24 4.65 12.80
N ARG A 4 -13.01 4.88 13.25
CA ARG A 4 -12.16 5.99 12.78
C ARG A 4 -11.08 5.45 11.86
N LEU A 5 -11.01 5.99 10.64
CA LEU A 5 -9.94 5.69 9.69
C LEU A 5 -8.90 6.81 9.70
N TYR A 6 -7.63 6.45 9.83
CA TYR A 6 -6.51 7.39 9.71
C TYR A 6 -5.62 6.99 8.55
N GLY A 7 -5.30 7.95 7.68
CA GLY A 7 -4.21 7.84 6.72
C GLY A 7 -2.94 8.43 7.33
N VAL A 8 -1.87 7.65 7.42
CA VAL A 8 -0.57 8.10 7.94
C VAL A 8 0.56 7.75 6.98
N GLY A 9 1.54 8.65 6.86
CA GLY A 9 2.77 8.39 6.12
C GLY A 9 3.80 7.69 7.00
N LEU A 10 4.47 6.67 6.45
CA LEU A 10 5.50 5.88 7.15
C LEU A 10 6.91 6.45 6.98
N GLY A 11 7.08 7.46 6.12
CA GLY A 11 8.40 7.95 5.71
C GLY A 11 8.95 7.21 4.47
N PRO A 12 10.21 7.47 4.10
CA PRO A 12 10.78 7.01 2.84
C PRO A 12 11.22 5.52 2.83
N GLY A 13 11.22 4.84 3.98
CA GLY A 13 11.65 3.45 4.08
C GLY A 13 12.44 3.09 5.34
N ASP A 14 12.93 4.10 6.08
CA ASP A 14 13.58 3.92 7.37
C ASP A 14 12.56 4.13 8.51
N PRO A 15 12.37 3.14 9.41
CA PRO A 15 11.52 3.28 10.61
C PRO A 15 11.82 4.52 11.45
N GLU A 16 13.09 4.92 11.59
CA GLU A 16 13.48 6.07 12.42
C GLU A 16 13.01 7.41 11.85
N LEU A 17 12.71 7.45 10.55
CA LEU A 17 12.18 8.64 9.87
C LEU A 17 10.65 8.75 9.96
N MET A 18 9.98 7.80 10.62
CA MET A 18 8.55 7.88 10.83
C MET A 18 8.19 8.95 11.86
N THR A 19 7.13 9.71 11.60
CA THR A 19 6.65 10.69 12.57
C THR A 19 6.16 10.02 13.86
N VAL A 20 6.40 10.66 15.01
CA VAL A 20 5.94 10.18 16.33
C VAL A 20 4.42 9.96 16.35
N LYS A 21 3.65 10.78 15.62
CA LYS A 21 2.19 10.64 15.52
C LYS A 21 1.79 9.36 14.77
N ALA A 22 2.48 9.03 13.68
CA ALA A 22 2.21 7.81 12.92
C ALA A 22 2.53 6.56 13.77
N ALA A 23 3.68 6.55 14.46
CA ALA A 23 4.06 5.48 15.38
C ALA A 23 2.98 5.23 16.46
N ARG A 24 2.48 6.30 17.11
CA ARG A 24 1.43 6.20 18.12
C ARG A 24 0.12 5.63 17.54
N LEU A 25 -0.32 6.16 16.40
CA LEU A 25 -1.56 5.70 15.76
C LEU A 25 -1.48 4.23 15.33
N ILE A 26 -0.33 3.79 14.81
CA ILE A 26 -0.11 2.38 14.43
C ILE A 26 -0.15 1.47 15.65
N GLY A 27 0.48 1.88 16.76
CA GLY A 27 0.47 1.09 18.00
C GLY A 27 -0.90 1.00 18.68
N GLU A 28 -1.77 2.00 18.47
CA GLU A 28 -3.13 2.04 19.02
C GLU A 28 -4.17 1.38 18.11
N ALA A 29 -3.99 1.44 16.78
CA ALA A 29 -4.95 0.95 15.79
C ALA A 29 -5.24 -0.55 15.94
N ASP A 30 -6.52 -0.94 15.91
CA ASP A 30 -6.96 -2.36 15.95
C ASP A 30 -6.66 -3.10 14.66
N VAL A 31 -6.73 -2.40 13.55
CA VAL A 31 -6.45 -2.93 12.22
C VAL A 31 -5.50 -1.98 11.51
N VAL A 32 -4.42 -2.54 10.97
CA VAL A 32 -3.48 -1.81 10.12
C VAL A 32 -3.55 -2.41 8.72
N ALA A 33 -3.87 -1.56 7.74
CA ALA A 33 -3.91 -1.92 6.34
C ALA A 33 -2.73 -1.29 5.60
N TYR A 34 -2.01 -2.09 4.81
CA TYR A 34 -0.88 -1.62 4.02
C TYR A 34 -0.80 -2.34 2.69
N HIS A 35 -0.20 -1.68 1.70
CA HIS A 35 0.04 -2.24 0.39
C HIS A 35 1.21 -3.23 0.42
N SER A 36 1.02 -4.40 -0.18
CA SER A 36 2.07 -5.40 -0.33
C SER A 36 2.40 -5.62 -1.80
N ALA A 37 3.69 -5.73 -2.12
CA ALA A 37 4.12 -6.15 -3.45
C ALA A 37 3.74 -7.62 -3.69
N ARG A 38 3.80 -8.03 -4.97
CA ARG A 38 3.29 -9.32 -5.49
C ARG A 38 3.88 -10.60 -4.83
N HIS A 39 4.85 -10.46 -3.92
CA HIS A 39 5.55 -11.56 -3.25
C HIS A 39 5.43 -11.52 -1.71
N GLY A 40 4.41 -10.85 -1.17
CA GLY A 40 4.17 -10.80 0.29
C GLY A 40 5.14 -9.90 1.06
N ARG A 41 6.18 -9.38 0.40
CA ARG A 41 7.07 -8.36 0.94
C ARG A 41 6.44 -6.98 0.77
N SER A 42 6.26 -6.28 1.89
CA SER A 42 5.79 -4.90 1.93
C SER A 42 6.83 -4.04 2.62
N ILE A 43 7.34 -3.02 1.93
CA ILE A 43 8.21 -2.00 2.55
C ILE A 43 7.43 -1.30 3.67
N ALA A 44 6.14 -1.03 3.46
CA ALA A 44 5.30 -0.44 4.49
C ALA A 44 5.21 -1.32 5.74
N ARG A 45 5.15 -2.65 5.59
CA ARG A 45 5.18 -3.57 6.73
C ARG A 45 6.51 -3.50 7.47
N SER A 46 7.64 -3.59 6.78
CA SER A 46 8.95 -3.58 7.45
C SER A 46 9.23 -2.28 8.18
N VAL A 47 8.73 -1.15 7.65
CA VAL A 47 8.84 0.15 8.31
C VAL A 47 7.96 0.23 9.56
N ALA A 48 6.74 -0.31 9.48
CA ALA A 48 5.78 -0.28 10.58
C ALA A 48 6.04 -1.36 11.64
N GLU A 49 6.77 -2.42 11.31
CA GLU A 49 6.99 -3.62 12.13
C GLU A 49 7.42 -3.33 13.57
N PRO A 50 8.37 -2.42 13.84
CA PRO A 50 8.77 -2.09 15.22
C PRO A 50 7.65 -1.49 16.08
N TYR A 51 6.59 -0.97 15.45
CA TYR A 51 5.48 -0.28 16.09
C TYR A 51 4.20 -1.10 16.11
N LEU A 52 4.20 -2.29 15.49
CA LEU A 52 3.09 -3.23 15.56
C LEU A 52 3.14 -3.99 16.89
N ARG A 53 2.03 -3.98 17.63
CA ARG A 53 1.89 -4.81 18.83
C ARG A 53 1.60 -6.26 18.46
N GLU A 54 2.18 -7.20 19.21
CA GLU A 54 1.86 -8.62 19.11
C GLU A 54 0.35 -8.84 19.29
N GLY A 55 -0.27 -9.59 18.38
CA GLY A 55 -1.70 -9.93 18.43
C GLY A 55 -2.65 -9.08 17.59
N LYS A 56 -2.17 -8.05 16.86
CA LYS A 56 -3.01 -7.29 15.92
C LYS A 56 -3.00 -7.93 14.52
N SER A 57 -4.19 -8.17 13.96
CA SER A 57 -4.33 -8.75 12.62
C SER A 57 -3.98 -7.72 11.54
N GLY A 58 -2.87 -7.92 10.83
CA GLY A 58 -2.54 -7.14 9.64
C GLY A 58 -3.44 -7.55 8.47
N SER A 59 -4.14 -6.59 7.86
CA SER A 59 -4.91 -6.80 6.64
C SER A 59 -4.12 -6.30 5.43
N PHE A 60 -3.78 -7.19 4.50
CA PHE A 60 -2.99 -6.84 3.33
C PHE A 60 -3.91 -6.44 2.19
N ILE A 61 -3.78 -5.21 1.70
CA ILE A 61 -4.45 -4.81 0.46
C ILE A 61 -3.50 -5.08 -0.69
N ARG A 62 -3.86 -6.05 -1.55
CA ARG A 62 -3.11 -6.37 -2.75
C ARG A 62 -3.41 -5.31 -3.82
N SER A 63 -2.39 -4.55 -4.24
CA SER A 63 -2.54 -3.66 -5.39
C SER A 63 -2.89 -4.45 -6.66
N PRO A 64 -3.72 -3.90 -7.56
CA PRO A 64 -3.93 -4.49 -8.87
C PRO A 64 -2.61 -4.57 -9.64
N PRO A 65 -2.44 -5.55 -10.55
CA PRO A 65 -1.26 -5.62 -11.39
C PRO A 65 -1.13 -4.31 -12.17
N ARG A 66 0.10 -3.80 -12.26
CA ARG A 66 0.41 -2.68 -13.16
C ARG A 66 -0.07 -3.08 -14.57
N PRO A 67 -0.90 -2.25 -15.25
CA PRO A 67 -1.29 -2.57 -16.61
C PRO A 67 -0.04 -2.72 -17.48
N PRO A 68 -0.08 -3.56 -18.53
CA PRO A 68 1.06 -3.71 -19.42
C PRO A 68 1.46 -2.34 -19.97
N THR A 69 2.76 -2.04 -19.94
CA THR A 69 3.28 -0.82 -20.56
C THR A 69 3.03 -0.92 -22.06
N ILE A 70 2.09 -0.13 -22.58
CA ILE A 70 1.94 0.04 -24.02
C ILE A 70 3.16 0.83 -24.49
N PRO A 71 4.02 0.27 -25.36
CA PRO A 71 5.17 1.00 -25.86
C PRO A 71 4.70 2.27 -26.57
N ALA A 72 5.31 3.40 -26.23
CA ALA A 72 5.06 4.67 -26.91
C ALA A 72 5.25 4.47 -28.43
N GLY A 73 4.17 4.58 -29.20
CA GLY A 73 4.17 4.33 -30.65
C GLY A 73 3.18 3.27 -31.13
N THR A 74 2.62 2.44 -30.24
CA THR A 74 1.59 1.46 -30.63
C THR A 74 0.23 2.16 -30.77
N ARG A 75 -0.03 2.79 -31.93
CA ARG A 75 -1.40 3.15 -32.30
C ARG A 75 -2.16 1.87 -32.60
N ALA A 76 -3.26 1.64 -31.88
CA ALA A 76 -4.25 0.63 -32.26
C ALA A 76 -4.68 0.93 -33.70
N ARG A 77 -4.43 -0.01 -34.63
CA ARG A 77 -5.00 0.11 -35.98
C ARG A 77 -6.51 0.01 -35.82
N SER A 78 -7.23 1.08 -36.17
CA SER A 78 -8.70 1.07 -36.21
C SER A 78 -9.18 -0.05 -37.12
N PRO A 79 -10.08 -0.94 -36.66
CA PRO A 79 -10.75 -1.87 -37.53
C PRO A 79 -12.06 -1.23 -37.98
N ILE A 80 -11.99 -0.32 -38.95
CA ILE A 80 -13.20 0.08 -39.69
C ILE A 80 -12.83 0.05 -41.17
N SER A 81 -13.02 -1.13 -41.75
CA SER A 81 -13.26 -1.33 -43.17
C SER A 81 -14.68 -1.89 -43.31
N THR A 82 -15.59 -1.00 -43.69
CA THR A 82 -16.90 -1.20 -44.33
C THR A 82 -17.36 0.23 -44.61
N SER A 83 -17.59 0.70 -45.84
CA SER A 83 -17.89 0.05 -47.11
C SER A 83 -17.34 0.86 -48.28
#